data_AF-A0A6C0JTS6-F1
#
_entry.id   AF-A0A6C0JTS6-F1
#
_cell.length_a   1.000
_cell.length_b   1.000
_cell.length_c   1.000
_cell.angle_alpha   90.00
_cell.angle_beta   90.00
_cell.angle_gamma   90.00
#
_symmetry.space_group_name_H-M   'P 1'
#
loop_
_entity.id
_entity.type
_entity.pdbx_description
1 polymer ?
#
loop_
_entity_poly.entity_id
_entity_poly.type
_entity_poly.pdbx_seq_one_letter_code
_entity_poly.pdbx_strand_id
1 'polypeptide(L)'
;MPIKQIELANTFGEWVTATQATITQWNTLEPNINLVFYYANSTVNVYTDTVNVYSNTVNVYSNTVTLHSNVVNNHTNVVIKYGETLNVYSNTVTVYNSINAFVQVAYDTANTVEIIANTANNTANLAFATATNSYTHANSAHDKANTAYIHANSAHDKANTAYIHANSAHDKANTAYIHANSAYTTANDAHRHANSAYDKANTTYIHANSAYDTVNTLLALANTANLAVITNTTSDSNQYNIVLTANSSGLLTNVKVSNTRITFQPSTGTIRSNIANTDIININGTVLVDSNRNISNVKAITETVFTISDASNVDINPANGTIQVWTLGANRTPYANSFSNGQAITLMVADGTANTITWSTINVQWVGAAAPALATSGYTVIELWKANNWVYGARVGDVAI
;
A
#
# COMPACT_ATOMS: atom_id res chain seq x y z
N MET A 1 216.52 1.07 -63.60
CA MET A 1 217.10 0.29 -64.71
C MET A 1 217.67 -1.04 -64.15
N PRO A 2 217.74 -2.12 -64.95
CA PRO A 2 218.26 -3.43 -64.54
C PRO A 2 219.75 -3.36 -64.23
N ILE A 3 220.24 -4.28 -63.38
CA ILE A 3 221.63 -4.38 -62.89
C ILE A 3 222.61 -4.97 -63.94
N LYS A 4 222.48 -4.59 -65.22
CA LYS A 4 223.43 -4.97 -66.27
C LYS A 4 223.95 -3.73 -66.98
N GLN A 5 224.91 -3.02 -66.36
CA GLN A 5 225.88 -2.12 -67.03
C GLN A 5 226.87 -1.49 -66.02
N ILE A 6 227.55 -2.34 -65.25
CA ILE A 6 228.82 -1.97 -64.62
C ILE A 6 229.85 -2.96 -65.14
N GLU A 7 230.38 -2.72 -66.33
CA GLU A 7 231.69 -3.21 -66.80
C GLU A 7 232.09 -2.56 -68.15
N LEU A 8 233.15 -1.75 -68.11
CA LEU A 8 234.24 -1.56 -69.12
C LEU A 8 233.85 -0.93 -70.47
N ALA A 9 234.17 0.33 -70.83
CA ALA A 9 235.14 1.32 -70.33
C ALA A 9 234.53 2.73 -70.41
N ASN A 10 233.85 3.12 -69.33
CA ASN A 10 233.24 4.43 -69.15
C ASN A 10 233.85 5.07 -67.90
N THR A 11 234.19 6.35 -67.97
CA THR A 11 234.87 7.10 -66.91
C THR A 11 233.94 7.34 -65.70
N PHE A 12 234.50 7.56 -64.50
CA PHE A 12 233.72 7.82 -63.27
C PHE A 12 232.63 8.90 -63.44
N GLY A 13 232.82 9.87 -64.33
CA GLY A 13 231.82 10.89 -64.67
C GLY A 13 230.54 10.33 -65.32
N GLU A 14 230.62 9.23 -66.07
CA GLU A 14 229.48 8.64 -66.76
C GLU A 14 228.58 7.83 -65.80
N TRP A 15 229.16 7.20 -64.76
CA TRP A 15 228.39 6.49 -63.72
C TRP A 15 227.62 7.45 -62.82
N VAL A 16 228.24 8.58 -62.44
CA VAL A 16 227.56 9.67 -61.72
C VAL A 16 226.39 10.21 -62.55
N THR A 17 226.58 10.39 -63.86
CA THR A 17 225.54 10.89 -64.76
C THR A 17 224.36 9.91 -64.90
N ALA A 18 224.60 8.61 -65.05
CA ALA A 18 223.55 7.59 -65.16
C ALA A 18 222.77 7.37 -63.84
N THR A 19 223.47 7.44 -62.70
CA THR A 19 222.87 7.34 -61.37
C THR A 19 222.01 8.57 -61.08
N GLN A 20 222.52 9.77 -61.42
CA GLN A 20 221.76 11.01 -61.35
C GLN A 20 220.53 10.98 -62.27
N ALA A 21 220.63 10.40 -63.48
CA ALA A 21 219.50 10.23 -64.39
C ALA A 21 218.41 9.31 -63.82
N THR A 22 218.80 8.22 -63.14
CA THR A 22 217.85 7.27 -62.52
C THR A 22 217.19 7.88 -61.28
N ILE A 23 217.94 8.59 -60.44
CA ILE A 23 217.40 9.36 -59.31
C ILE A 23 216.44 10.45 -59.82
N THR A 24 216.81 11.15 -60.90
CA THR A 24 215.94 12.15 -61.53
C THR A 24 214.65 11.52 -62.04
N GLN A 25 214.72 10.32 -62.62
CA GLN A 25 213.55 9.56 -63.11
C GLN A 25 212.65 9.07 -61.96
N TRP A 26 213.23 8.63 -60.84
CA TRP A 26 212.46 8.21 -59.66
C TRP A 26 211.84 9.41 -58.95
N ASN A 27 212.58 10.51 -58.80
CA ASN A 27 212.10 11.78 -58.27
C ASN A 27 211.04 12.44 -59.17
N THR A 28 210.92 12.05 -60.44
CA THR A 28 209.80 12.44 -61.32
C THR A 28 208.63 11.46 -61.26
N LEU A 29 208.86 10.16 -61.02
CA LEU A 29 207.80 9.14 -60.96
C LEU A 29 207.10 9.05 -59.60
N GLU A 30 207.81 9.19 -58.49
CA GLU A 30 207.24 9.12 -57.14
C GLU A 30 206.11 10.14 -56.92
N PRO A 31 206.26 11.44 -57.29
CA PRO A 31 205.15 12.40 -57.22
C PRO A 31 203.95 11.97 -58.05
N ASN A 32 204.17 11.38 -59.22
CA ASN A 32 203.09 10.92 -60.10
C ASN A 32 202.35 9.71 -59.52
N ILE A 33 203.05 8.75 -58.90
CA ILE A 33 202.43 7.60 -58.23
C ILE A 33 201.64 8.06 -57.01
N ASN A 34 202.22 8.94 -56.17
CA ASN A 34 201.53 9.52 -55.01
C ASN A 34 200.29 10.32 -55.44
N LEU A 35 200.37 11.05 -56.56
CA LEU A 35 199.24 11.77 -57.13
C LEU A 35 198.15 10.83 -57.65
N VAL A 36 198.50 9.71 -58.29
CA VAL A 36 197.55 8.67 -58.71
C VAL A 36 196.87 8.03 -57.51
N PHE A 37 197.60 7.67 -56.46
CA PHE A 37 197.00 7.14 -55.22
C PHE A 37 196.11 8.17 -54.53
N TYR A 38 196.52 9.44 -54.49
CA TYR A 38 195.71 10.53 -53.95
C TYR A 38 194.39 10.68 -54.72
N TYR A 39 194.43 10.73 -56.06
CA TYR A 39 193.22 10.83 -56.88
C TYR A 39 192.35 9.57 -56.83
N ALA A 40 192.95 8.37 -56.79
CA ALA A 40 192.21 7.12 -56.64
C ALA A 40 191.51 7.06 -55.27
N ASN A 41 192.21 7.40 -54.19
CA ASN A 41 191.63 7.44 -52.85
C ASN A 41 190.56 8.53 -52.74
N SER A 42 190.79 9.70 -53.34
CA SER A 42 189.78 10.77 -53.45
C SER A 42 188.54 10.30 -54.21
N THR A 43 188.71 9.54 -55.30
CA THR A 43 187.60 9.02 -56.11
C THR A 43 186.81 7.97 -55.35
N VAL A 44 187.50 7.05 -54.64
CA VAL A 44 186.87 6.06 -53.77
C VAL A 44 186.10 6.75 -52.64
N ASN A 45 186.70 7.74 -51.97
CA ASN A 45 186.03 8.51 -50.92
C ASN A 45 184.78 9.21 -51.45
N VAL A 46 184.85 9.87 -52.61
CA VAL A 46 183.68 10.50 -53.26
C VAL A 46 182.60 9.46 -53.59
N TYR A 47 182.97 8.27 -54.06
CA TYR A 47 182.01 7.20 -54.35
C TYR A 47 181.37 6.65 -53.08
N THR A 48 182.15 6.44 -52.01
CA THR A 48 181.66 6.04 -50.69
C THR A 48 180.70 7.08 -50.13
N ASP A 49 181.04 8.37 -50.20
CA ASP A 49 180.15 9.46 -49.77
C ASP A 49 178.86 9.50 -50.61
N THR A 50 178.97 9.30 -51.92
CA THR A 50 177.80 9.23 -52.82
C THR A 50 176.89 8.06 -52.45
N VAL A 51 177.45 6.87 -52.20
CA VAL A 51 176.70 5.68 -51.75
C VAL A 51 176.05 5.93 -50.39
N ASN A 52 176.74 6.57 -49.46
CA ASN A 52 176.19 6.95 -48.16
C ASN A 52 175.02 7.93 -48.30
N VAL A 53 175.14 8.93 -49.18
CA VAL A 53 174.06 9.88 -49.49
C VAL A 53 172.85 9.16 -50.11
N TYR A 54 173.07 8.24 -51.07
CA TYR A 54 172.00 7.43 -51.64
C TYR A 54 171.34 6.54 -50.59
N SER A 55 172.11 5.87 -49.74
CA SER A 55 171.60 5.04 -48.64
C SER A 55 170.74 5.86 -47.67
N ASN A 56 171.22 7.04 -47.27
CA ASN A 56 170.45 7.96 -46.43
C ASN A 56 169.16 8.43 -47.12
N THR A 57 169.22 8.73 -48.42
CA THR A 57 168.05 9.13 -49.20
C THR A 57 167.02 8.00 -49.26
N VAL A 58 167.45 6.76 -49.51
CA VAL A 58 166.59 5.58 -49.49
C VAL A 58 165.95 5.37 -48.11
N ASN A 59 166.72 5.54 -47.02
CA ASN A 59 166.19 5.47 -45.65
C ASN A 59 165.12 6.55 -45.40
N VAL A 60 165.34 7.79 -45.86
CA VAL A 60 164.36 8.89 -45.76
C VAL A 60 163.09 8.57 -46.57
N TYR A 61 163.21 8.06 -47.79
CA TYR A 61 162.06 7.62 -48.59
C TYR A 61 161.29 6.49 -47.89
N SER A 62 162.00 5.49 -47.37
CA SER A 62 161.40 4.38 -46.62
C SER A 62 160.60 4.90 -45.42
N ASN A 63 161.18 5.78 -44.61
CA ASN A 63 160.50 6.41 -43.48
C ASN A 63 159.27 7.23 -43.91
N THR A 64 159.35 7.95 -45.03
CA THR A 64 158.23 8.73 -45.57
C THR A 64 157.09 7.82 -46.04
N VAL A 65 157.40 6.70 -46.69
CA VAL A 65 156.42 5.69 -47.10
C VAL A 65 155.76 5.06 -45.87
N THR A 66 156.53 4.71 -44.83
CA THR A 66 155.98 4.21 -43.56
C THR A 66 155.06 5.24 -42.91
N LEU A 67 155.47 6.52 -42.86
CA LEU A 67 154.63 7.60 -42.34
C LEU A 67 153.33 7.74 -43.15
N HIS A 68 153.42 7.70 -44.47
CA HIS A 68 152.25 7.76 -45.35
C HIS A 68 151.31 6.57 -45.13
N SER A 69 151.86 5.35 -45.01
CA SER A 69 151.09 4.15 -44.67
C SER A 69 150.37 4.31 -43.32
N ASN A 70 151.04 4.87 -42.30
CA ASN A 70 150.42 5.16 -41.00
C ASN A 70 149.30 6.20 -41.11
N VAL A 71 149.47 7.26 -41.91
CA VAL A 71 148.43 8.26 -42.16
C VAL A 71 147.23 7.64 -42.85
N VAL A 72 147.45 6.81 -43.88
CA VAL A 72 146.38 6.09 -44.58
C VAL A 72 145.65 5.15 -43.60
N ASN A 73 146.38 4.38 -42.79
CA ASN A 73 145.77 3.51 -41.77
C ASN A 73 144.95 4.30 -40.75
N ASN A 74 145.45 5.45 -40.29
CA ASN A 74 144.72 6.34 -39.40
C ASN A 74 143.45 6.90 -40.07
N HIS A 75 143.52 7.31 -41.34
CA HIS A 75 142.37 7.78 -42.09
C HIS A 75 141.33 6.67 -42.27
N THR A 76 141.76 5.46 -42.64
CA THR A 76 140.90 4.27 -42.72
C THR A 76 140.20 4.01 -41.38
N ASN A 77 140.92 4.07 -40.25
CA ASN A 77 140.34 3.91 -38.91
C ASN A 77 139.30 5.00 -38.58
N VAL A 78 139.54 6.25 -38.98
CA VAL A 78 138.57 7.34 -38.81
C VAL A 78 137.33 7.09 -39.64
N VAL A 79 137.47 6.68 -40.91
CA VAL A 79 136.34 6.35 -41.79
C VAL A 79 135.52 5.19 -41.24
N ILE A 80 136.16 4.13 -40.72
CA ILE A 80 135.47 3.01 -40.04
C ILE A 80 134.66 3.53 -38.86
N LYS A 81 135.27 4.36 -38.00
CA LYS A 81 134.59 4.94 -36.83
C LYS A 81 133.39 5.83 -37.20
N TYR A 82 133.48 6.58 -38.30
CA TYR A 82 132.33 7.31 -38.83
C TYR A 82 131.21 6.36 -39.32
N GLY A 83 131.56 5.27 -40.00
CA GLY A 83 130.62 4.23 -40.42
C GLY A 83 129.90 3.58 -39.23
N GLU A 84 130.64 3.25 -38.17
CA GLU A 84 130.06 2.74 -36.92
C GLU A 84 129.09 3.74 -36.27
N THR A 85 129.46 5.03 -36.24
CA THR A 85 128.62 6.10 -35.69
C THR A 85 127.32 6.27 -36.48
N LEU A 86 127.39 6.24 -37.81
CA LEU A 86 126.21 6.29 -38.69
C LEU A 86 125.30 5.08 -38.48
N ASN A 87 125.86 3.88 -38.29
CA ASN A 87 125.08 2.68 -37.96
C ASN A 87 124.36 2.83 -36.61
N VAL A 88 125.03 3.36 -35.58
CA VAL A 88 124.40 3.64 -34.27
C VAL A 88 123.25 4.63 -34.42
N TYR A 89 123.42 5.70 -35.20
CA TYR A 89 122.36 6.68 -35.46
C TYR A 89 121.17 6.05 -36.19
N SER A 90 121.42 5.28 -37.25
CA SER A 90 120.39 4.54 -38.00
C SER A 90 119.60 3.58 -37.11
N ASN A 91 120.29 2.83 -36.25
CA ASN A 91 119.66 1.95 -35.27
C ASN A 91 118.79 2.73 -34.27
N THR A 92 119.26 3.88 -33.80
CA THR A 92 118.51 4.74 -32.87
C THR A 92 117.22 5.28 -33.49
N VAL A 93 117.29 5.75 -34.75
CA VAL A 93 116.11 6.21 -35.51
C VAL A 93 115.11 5.06 -35.71
N THR A 94 115.61 3.86 -36.01
CA THR A 94 114.76 2.66 -36.16
C THR A 94 114.02 2.35 -34.86
N VAL A 95 114.72 2.34 -33.72
CA VAL A 95 114.12 2.13 -32.39
C VAL A 95 113.10 3.22 -32.07
N TYR A 96 113.42 4.49 -32.33
CA TYR A 96 112.50 5.61 -32.11
C TYR A 96 111.20 5.45 -32.91
N ASN A 97 111.29 5.09 -34.19
CA ASN A 97 110.13 4.84 -35.03
C ASN A 97 109.29 3.65 -34.53
N SER A 98 109.93 2.57 -34.08
CA SER A 98 109.24 1.43 -33.46
C SER A 98 108.51 1.82 -32.18
N ILE A 99 109.11 2.65 -31.33
CA ILE A 99 108.48 3.16 -30.11
C ILE A 99 107.26 4.01 -30.45
N ASN A 100 107.38 4.93 -31.41
CA ASN A 100 106.24 5.77 -31.82
C ASN A 100 105.09 4.95 -32.40
N ALA A 101 105.39 3.92 -33.19
CA ALA A 101 104.36 2.99 -33.69
C ALA A 101 103.64 2.28 -32.54
N PHE A 102 104.37 1.83 -31.51
CA PHE A 102 103.77 1.21 -30.32
C PHE A 102 102.90 2.18 -29.53
N VAL A 103 103.36 3.42 -29.34
CA VAL A 103 102.58 4.47 -28.64
C VAL A 103 101.27 4.77 -29.39
N GLN A 104 101.30 4.84 -30.73
CA GLN A 104 100.10 5.07 -31.53
C GLN A 104 99.10 3.92 -31.37
N VAL A 105 99.56 2.67 -31.43
CA VAL A 105 98.70 1.50 -31.21
C VAL A 105 98.09 1.52 -29.80
N ALA A 106 98.87 1.89 -28.78
CA ALA A 106 98.37 2.01 -27.42
C ALA A 106 97.29 3.12 -27.29
N TYR A 107 97.48 4.26 -27.95
CA TYR A 107 96.50 5.36 -28.00
C TYR A 107 95.20 4.94 -28.70
N ASP A 108 95.30 4.30 -29.86
CA ASP A 108 94.13 3.81 -30.62
C ASP A 108 93.37 2.73 -29.83
N THR A 109 94.11 1.87 -29.13
CA THR A 109 93.54 0.87 -28.22
C THR A 109 92.78 1.53 -27.06
N ALA A 110 93.36 2.55 -26.43
CA ALA A 110 92.72 3.28 -25.34
C ALA A 110 91.42 3.97 -25.80
N ASN A 111 91.43 4.62 -26.97
CA ASN A 111 90.23 5.24 -27.54
C ASN A 111 89.15 4.21 -27.86
N THR A 112 89.55 3.04 -28.38
CA THR A 112 88.62 1.94 -28.65
C THR A 112 87.96 1.45 -27.36
N VAL A 113 88.73 1.32 -26.28
CA VAL A 113 88.21 0.95 -24.95
C VAL A 113 87.24 2.00 -24.41
N GLU A 114 87.53 3.30 -24.57
CA GLU A 114 86.63 4.38 -24.16
C GLU A 114 85.30 4.33 -24.92
N ILE A 115 85.34 4.11 -26.24
CA ILE A 115 84.12 3.95 -27.05
C ILE A 115 83.29 2.76 -26.54
N ILE A 116 83.92 1.61 -26.31
CA ILE A 116 83.23 0.41 -25.80
C ILE A 116 82.60 0.69 -24.43
N ALA A 117 83.32 1.36 -23.52
CA ALA A 117 82.79 1.73 -22.20
C ALA A 117 81.58 2.67 -22.31
N ASN A 118 81.64 3.67 -23.20
CA ASN A 118 80.53 4.59 -23.45
C ASN A 118 79.31 3.86 -24.05
N THR A 119 79.53 2.94 -24.98
CA THR A 119 78.45 2.09 -25.52
C THR A 119 77.82 1.24 -24.41
N ALA A 120 78.63 0.60 -23.55
CA ALA A 120 78.12 -0.20 -22.44
C ALA A 120 77.29 0.63 -21.44
N ASN A 121 77.76 1.84 -21.08
CA ASN A 121 77.01 2.76 -20.23
C ASN A 121 75.66 3.16 -20.85
N ASN A 122 75.64 3.47 -22.15
CA ASN A 122 74.40 3.79 -22.85
C ASN A 122 73.42 2.61 -22.88
N THR A 123 73.92 1.39 -23.10
CA THR A 123 73.09 0.17 -23.03
C THR A 123 72.53 -0.05 -21.62
N ALA A 124 73.34 0.15 -20.58
CA ALA A 124 72.89 0.03 -19.19
C ALA A 124 71.82 1.06 -18.84
N ASN A 125 71.99 2.32 -19.27
CA ASN A 125 71.01 3.38 -19.07
C ASN A 125 69.68 3.07 -19.78
N LEU A 126 69.73 2.53 -21.00
CA LEU A 126 68.53 2.11 -21.72
C LEU A 126 67.82 0.97 -20.99
N ALA A 127 68.56 -0.04 -20.51
CA ALA A 127 68.00 -1.14 -19.74
C ALA A 127 67.34 -0.65 -18.43
N PHE A 128 67.96 0.30 -17.74
CA PHE A 128 67.38 0.92 -16.54
C PHE A 128 66.08 1.69 -16.84
N ALA A 129 66.04 2.45 -17.94
CA ALA A 129 64.83 3.14 -18.39
C ALA A 129 63.72 2.13 -18.74
N THR A 130 64.04 1.05 -19.45
CA THR A 130 63.10 -0.04 -19.76
C THR A 130 62.57 -0.68 -18.48
N ALA A 131 63.42 -0.98 -17.49
CA ALA A 131 63.01 -1.55 -16.22
C ALA A 131 62.05 -0.62 -15.45
N THR A 132 62.34 0.68 -15.44
CA THR A 132 61.50 1.71 -14.80
C THR A 132 60.12 1.80 -15.45
N ASN A 133 60.06 1.75 -16.79
CA ASN A 133 58.80 1.72 -17.53
C ASN A 133 57.98 0.47 -17.23
N SER A 134 58.63 -0.71 -17.19
CA SER A 134 57.99 -1.98 -16.83
C SER A 134 57.43 -1.96 -15.41
N TYR A 135 58.18 -1.40 -14.44
CA TYR A 135 57.72 -1.24 -13.07
C TYR A 135 56.48 -0.33 -12.99
N THR A 136 56.49 0.80 -13.71
CA THR A 136 55.34 1.70 -13.79
C THR A 136 54.12 1.01 -14.40
N HIS A 137 54.32 0.20 -15.44
CA HIS A 137 53.25 -0.57 -16.07
C HIS A 137 52.66 -1.62 -15.12
N ALA A 138 53.52 -2.31 -14.36
CA ALA A 138 53.09 -3.27 -13.34
C ALA A 138 52.26 -2.60 -12.24
N ASN A 139 52.68 -1.43 -11.74
CA ASN A 139 51.90 -0.68 -10.76
C ASN A 139 50.53 -0.25 -11.32
N SER A 140 50.48 0.25 -12.55
CA SER A 140 49.20 0.59 -13.20
C SER A 140 48.28 -0.64 -13.37
N ALA A 141 48.83 -1.80 -13.70
CA ALA A 141 48.07 -3.04 -13.79
C ALA A 141 47.53 -3.49 -12.42
N HIS A 142 48.35 -3.36 -11.37
CA HIS A 142 47.95 -3.65 -10.00
C HIS A 142 46.80 -2.74 -9.52
N ASP A 143 46.88 -1.42 -9.79
CA ASP A 143 45.81 -0.48 -9.43
C ASP A 143 44.49 -0.78 -10.15
N LYS A 144 44.57 -1.17 -11.43
CA LYS A 144 43.41 -1.64 -12.20
C LYS A 144 42.80 -2.91 -11.59
N ALA A 145 43.64 -3.86 -11.17
CA ALA A 145 43.18 -5.09 -10.51
C ALA A 145 42.48 -4.79 -9.17
N ASN A 146 43.03 -3.88 -8.36
CA ASN A 146 42.40 -3.45 -7.12
C ASN A 146 41.06 -2.75 -7.35
N THR A 147 40.98 -1.91 -8.37
CA THR A 147 39.73 -1.25 -8.77
C THR A 147 38.68 -2.28 -9.18
N ALA A 148 39.06 -3.27 -9.99
CA ALA A 148 38.17 -4.37 -10.39
C ALA A 148 37.69 -5.20 -9.19
N TYR A 149 38.57 -5.46 -8.23
CA TYR A 149 38.22 -6.16 -6.99
C TYR A 149 37.18 -5.40 -6.16
N ILE A 150 37.35 -4.08 -6.00
CA ILE A 150 36.37 -3.22 -5.32
C ILE A 150 35.01 -3.26 -6.04
N HIS A 151 35.00 -3.18 -7.36
CA HIS A 151 33.78 -3.30 -8.15
C HIS A 151 33.08 -4.66 -7.96
N ALA A 152 33.84 -5.75 -7.91
CA ALA A 152 33.30 -7.09 -7.67
C ALA A 152 32.63 -7.18 -6.29
N ASN A 153 33.28 -6.65 -5.23
CA ASN A 153 32.69 -6.62 -3.89
C ASN A 153 31.40 -5.77 -3.85
N SER A 154 31.39 -4.60 -4.48
CA SER A 154 30.18 -3.77 -4.56
C SER A 154 29.03 -4.48 -5.31
N ALA A 155 29.35 -5.22 -6.38
CA ALA A 155 28.35 -6.01 -7.11
C ALA A 155 27.78 -7.15 -6.25
N HIS A 156 28.64 -7.81 -5.47
CA HIS A 156 28.22 -8.85 -4.52
C HIS A 156 27.28 -8.30 -3.43
N ASP A 157 27.59 -7.13 -2.85
CA ASP A 157 26.73 -6.49 -1.84
C ASP A 157 25.36 -6.11 -2.40
N LYS A 158 25.32 -5.63 -3.65
CA LYS A 158 24.06 -5.37 -4.36
C LYS A 158 23.25 -6.65 -4.57
N ALA A 159 23.90 -7.75 -4.94
CA ALA A 159 23.23 -9.05 -5.11
C ALA A 159 22.65 -9.56 -3.79
N ASN A 160 23.38 -9.43 -2.68
CA ASN A 160 22.89 -9.78 -1.34
C ASN A 160 21.67 -8.93 -0.94
N THR A 161 21.71 -7.64 -1.22
CA THR A 161 20.58 -6.73 -0.95
C THR A 161 19.36 -7.13 -1.77
N ALA A 162 19.53 -7.46 -3.06
CA ALA A 162 18.45 -7.94 -3.91
C ALA A 162 17.86 -9.27 -3.41
N TYR A 163 18.69 -10.19 -2.92
CA TYR A 163 18.25 -11.44 -2.33
C TYR A 163 17.39 -11.22 -1.07
N ILE A 164 17.79 -10.31 -0.18
CA ILE A 164 16.99 -9.93 0.99
C ILE A 164 15.63 -9.35 0.58
N HIS A 165 15.60 -8.48 -0.43
CA HIS A 165 14.35 -7.93 -0.95
C HIS A 165 13.43 -9.01 -1.51
N ALA A 166 13.98 -9.99 -2.24
CA ALA A 166 13.22 -11.11 -2.77
C ALA A 166 12.59 -11.95 -1.64
N ASN A 167 13.34 -12.26 -0.58
CA ASN A 167 12.82 -12.98 0.58
C ASN A 167 11.70 -12.20 1.29
N SER A 168 11.89 -10.89 1.49
CA SER A 168 10.84 -10.04 2.09
C SER A 168 9.57 -9.98 1.23
N ALA A 169 9.71 -9.95 -0.10
CA ALA A 169 8.57 -10.02 -1.01
C ALA A 169 7.84 -11.36 -0.92
N HIS A 170 8.59 -12.47 -0.81
CA HIS A 170 8.02 -13.79 -0.62
C HIS A 170 7.23 -13.90 0.69
N ASP A 171 7.76 -13.39 1.80
CA ASP A 171 7.07 -13.37 3.10
C ASP A 171 5.76 -12.58 3.06
N LYS A 172 5.77 -11.42 2.38
CA LYS A 172 4.56 -10.62 2.14
C LYS A 172 3.53 -11.39 1.33
N ALA A 173 3.95 -12.12 0.28
CA ALA A 173 3.06 -12.94 -0.52
C ALA A 173 2.44 -14.07 0.32
N ASN A 174 3.23 -14.73 1.18
CA ASN A 174 2.74 -15.76 2.09
C ASN A 174 1.71 -15.21 3.08
N THR A 175 1.94 -14.01 3.61
CA THR A 175 0.99 -13.33 4.51
C THR A 175 -0.30 -12.98 3.77
N ALA A 176 -0.22 -12.46 2.54
CA ALA A 176 -1.39 -12.18 1.72
C ALA A 176 -2.19 -13.46 1.40
N TYR A 177 -1.51 -14.58 1.14
CA TYR A 177 -2.15 -15.87 0.93
C TYR A 177 -2.92 -16.35 2.17
N ILE A 178 -2.34 -16.21 3.38
CA ILE A 178 -3.01 -16.51 4.65
C ILE A 178 -4.26 -15.64 4.82
N HIS A 179 -4.17 -14.34 4.55
CA HIS A 179 -5.33 -13.44 4.62
C HIS A 179 -6.44 -13.84 3.65
N ALA A 180 -6.10 -14.23 2.42
CA ALA A 180 -7.06 -14.71 1.44
C ALA A 180 -7.79 -15.98 1.93
N ASN A 181 -7.06 -16.93 2.51
CA ASN A 181 -7.67 -18.13 3.09
C ASN A 181 -8.60 -17.80 4.26
N SER A 182 -8.19 -16.88 5.15
CA SER A 182 -9.04 -16.44 6.26
C SER A 182 -10.32 -15.75 5.77
N ALA A 183 -10.22 -14.92 4.73
CA ALA A 183 -11.37 -14.26 4.11
C ALA A 183 -12.32 -15.30 3.48
N TYR A 184 -11.77 -16.32 2.81
CA TYR A 184 -12.55 -17.42 2.26
C TYR A 184 -13.32 -18.20 3.34
N THR A 185 -12.68 -18.52 4.47
CA THR A 185 -13.36 -19.15 5.62
C THR A 185 -14.48 -18.26 6.16
N THR A 186 -14.23 -16.96 6.30
CA THR A 186 -15.25 -15.99 6.76
C THR A 186 -16.46 -15.95 5.83
N ALA A 187 -16.22 -15.97 4.50
CA ALA A 187 -17.29 -16.00 3.52
C ALA A 187 -18.14 -17.29 3.61
N ASN A 188 -17.50 -18.45 3.80
CA ASN A 188 -18.21 -19.71 4.02
C ASN A 188 -19.06 -19.69 5.29
N ASP A 189 -18.56 -19.08 6.36
CA ASP A 189 -19.30 -18.92 7.62
C ASP A 189 -20.52 -18.00 7.46
N ALA A 190 -20.36 -16.92 6.72
CA ALA A 190 -21.47 -16.02 6.36
C ALA A 190 -22.53 -16.76 5.53
N HIS A 191 -22.11 -17.57 4.55
CA HIS A 191 -23.04 -18.37 3.75
C HIS A 191 -23.80 -19.40 4.61
N ARG A 192 -23.14 -20.04 5.58
CA ARG A 192 -23.81 -20.94 6.54
C ARG A 192 -24.84 -20.19 7.39
N HIS A 193 -24.51 -19.00 7.88
CA HIS A 193 -25.45 -18.17 8.63
C HIS A 193 -26.66 -17.77 7.79
N ALA A 194 -26.45 -17.37 6.53
CA ALA A 194 -27.52 -17.03 5.61
C ALA A 194 -28.47 -18.23 5.38
N ASN A 195 -27.93 -19.42 5.15
CA ASN A 195 -28.73 -20.64 5.00
C ASN A 195 -29.55 -20.94 6.26
N SER A 196 -28.94 -20.84 7.45
CA SER A 196 -29.65 -21.07 8.71
C SER A 196 -30.78 -20.04 8.94
N ALA A 197 -30.55 -18.77 8.59
CA ALA A 197 -31.57 -17.73 8.65
C ALA A 197 -32.73 -18.02 7.67
N TYR A 198 -32.41 -18.51 6.47
CA TYR A 198 -33.40 -18.92 5.48
C TYR A 198 -34.26 -20.10 5.99
N ASP A 199 -33.65 -21.13 6.57
CA ASP A 199 -34.37 -22.26 7.16
C ASP A 199 -35.30 -21.81 8.29
N LYS A 200 -34.85 -20.86 9.12
CA LYS A 200 -35.67 -20.28 10.20
C LYS A 200 -36.84 -19.47 9.65
N ALA A 201 -36.63 -18.70 8.58
CA ALA A 201 -37.70 -17.99 7.90
C ALA A 201 -38.75 -18.96 7.33
N ASN A 202 -38.32 -20.04 6.66
CA ASN A 202 -39.21 -21.09 6.18
C ASN A 202 -40.00 -21.76 7.30
N THR A 203 -39.36 -22.08 8.41
CA THR A 203 -40.02 -22.63 9.60
C THR A 203 -41.09 -21.65 10.13
N THR A 204 -40.76 -20.37 10.22
CA THR A 204 -41.69 -19.32 10.67
C THR A 204 -42.89 -19.18 9.72
N TYR A 205 -42.65 -19.25 8.41
CA TYR A 205 -43.68 -19.23 7.39
C TYR A 205 -44.65 -20.42 7.53
N ILE A 206 -44.13 -21.62 7.76
CA ILE A 206 -44.95 -22.82 8.04
C ILE A 206 -45.81 -22.60 9.28
N HIS A 207 -45.21 -22.12 10.38
CA HIS A 207 -45.96 -21.80 11.61
C HIS A 207 -47.08 -20.79 11.39
N ALA A 208 -46.82 -19.74 10.60
CA ALA A 208 -47.83 -18.74 10.27
C ALA A 208 -49.00 -19.35 9.47
N ASN A 209 -48.71 -20.21 8.50
CA ASN A 209 -49.73 -20.92 7.74
C ASN A 209 -50.55 -21.88 8.63
N SER A 210 -49.91 -22.65 9.51
CA SER A 210 -50.62 -23.50 10.47
C SER A 210 -51.52 -22.72 11.43
N ALA A 211 -51.07 -21.55 11.88
CA ALA A 211 -51.88 -20.65 12.69
C ALA A 211 -53.10 -20.13 11.91
N TYR A 212 -52.91 -19.73 10.65
CA TYR A 212 -53.98 -19.30 9.75
C TYR A 212 -55.03 -20.41 9.55
N ASP A 213 -54.59 -21.65 9.30
CA ASP A 213 -55.49 -22.81 9.14
C ASP A 213 -56.27 -23.11 10.43
N THR A 214 -55.62 -22.97 11.59
CA THR A 214 -56.27 -23.13 12.90
C THR A 214 -57.37 -22.09 13.09
N VAL A 215 -57.11 -20.82 12.78
CA VAL A 215 -58.12 -19.74 12.86
C VAL A 215 -59.29 -20.02 11.91
N ASN A 216 -59.03 -20.47 10.69
CA ASN A 216 -60.10 -20.82 9.74
C ASN A 216 -60.96 -21.99 10.25
N THR A 217 -60.34 -22.99 10.86
CA THR A 217 -61.04 -24.11 11.48
C THR A 217 -61.93 -23.65 12.65
N LEU A 218 -61.42 -22.77 13.51
CA LEU A 218 -62.19 -22.20 14.62
C LEU A 218 -63.38 -21.37 14.13
N LEU A 219 -63.20 -20.57 13.06
CA LEU A 219 -64.28 -19.81 12.46
C LEU A 219 -65.38 -20.72 11.88
N ALA A 220 -64.98 -21.81 11.20
CA ALA A 220 -65.92 -22.79 10.69
C ALA A 220 -66.72 -23.46 11.83
N LEU A 221 -66.06 -23.87 12.91
CA LEU A 221 -66.72 -24.44 14.09
C LEU A 221 -67.70 -23.45 14.74
N ALA A 222 -67.33 -22.17 14.87
CA ALA A 222 -68.20 -21.13 15.40
C ALA A 222 -69.46 -20.93 14.53
N ASN A 223 -69.30 -20.94 13.21
CA ASN A 223 -70.41 -20.85 12.27
C ASN A 223 -71.35 -22.07 12.36
N THR A 224 -70.80 -23.28 12.49
CA THR A 224 -71.59 -24.51 12.68
C THR A 224 -72.33 -24.50 14.03
N ALA A 225 -71.67 -24.06 15.11
CA ALA A 225 -72.30 -23.95 16.43
C ALA A 225 -73.46 -22.95 16.45
N ASN A 226 -73.29 -21.78 15.81
CA ASN A 226 -74.38 -20.81 15.64
C ASN A 226 -75.57 -21.38 14.86
N LEU A 227 -75.32 -22.21 13.84
CA LEU A 227 -76.38 -22.85 13.06
C LEU A 227 -77.11 -23.95 13.85
N ALA A 228 -76.40 -24.73 14.67
CA ALA A 228 -76.97 -25.79 15.51
C ALA A 228 -77.92 -25.26 16.60
N VAL A 229 -77.69 -24.05 17.10
CA VAL A 229 -78.59 -23.38 18.06
C VAL A 229 -79.90 -22.90 17.39
N ILE A 230 -79.93 -22.78 16.06
CA ILE A 230 -81.10 -22.33 15.29
C ILE A 230 -81.95 -23.50 14.77
N THR A 231 -81.46 -24.74 14.84
CA THR A 231 -82.22 -25.92 14.38
C THR A 231 -83.40 -26.27 15.29
N ASN A 232 -84.59 -25.95 14.80
CA ASN A 232 -85.93 -26.33 15.23
C ASN A 232 -86.02 -27.79 15.73
N THR A 233 -86.31 -28.00 17.01
CA THR A 233 -86.77 -29.30 17.51
C THR A 233 -88.29 -29.31 17.61
N THR A 234 -88.86 -30.13 16.73
CA THR A 234 -90.22 -30.68 16.67
C THR A 234 -91.38 -29.74 16.36
N SER A 235 -91.95 -29.99 15.18
CA SER A 235 -93.28 -29.65 14.73
C SER A 235 -94.34 -30.40 15.53
N ASP A 236 -95.15 -29.67 16.31
CA ASP A 236 -96.53 -30.06 16.59
C ASP A 236 -97.46 -29.06 15.91
N SER A 237 -98.38 -29.61 15.13
CA SER A 237 -99.28 -28.92 14.21
C SER A 237 -100.14 -27.86 14.91
N ASN A 238 -100.25 -26.68 14.28
CA ASN A 238 -101.14 -25.54 14.58
C ASN A 238 -100.73 -24.44 15.58
N GLN A 239 -99.45 -24.33 15.95
CA GLN A 239 -98.89 -23.06 16.44
C GLN A 239 -97.37 -23.05 16.24
N TYR A 240 -96.83 -22.13 15.44
CA TYR A 240 -95.39 -21.95 15.30
C TYR A 240 -94.81 -21.27 16.55
N ASN A 241 -94.70 -22.02 17.65
CA ASN A 241 -94.04 -21.52 18.84
C ASN A 241 -92.53 -21.60 18.64
N ILE A 242 -91.90 -20.47 18.33
CA ILE A 242 -90.45 -20.33 18.38
C ILE A 242 -90.05 -20.18 19.85
N VAL A 243 -89.48 -21.22 20.45
CA VAL A 243 -88.85 -21.15 21.77
C VAL A 243 -87.39 -20.76 21.58
N LEU A 244 -87.05 -19.51 21.85
CA LEU A 244 -85.67 -19.01 21.83
C LEU A 244 -85.08 -19.10 23.23
N THR A 245 -84.13 -20.02 23.45
CA THR A 245 -83.37 -20.11 24.71
C THR A 245 -82.03 -19.40 24.53
N ALA A 246 -81.87 -18.21 25.11
CA ALA A 246 -80.60 -17.48 25.07
C ALA A 246 -79.65 -17.94 26.19
N ASN A 247 -78.36 -18.12 25.90
CA ASN A 247 -77.32 -18.23 26.94
C ASN A 247 -76.68 -16.85 27.21
N SER A 248 -76.50 -16.57 28.51
CA SER A 248 -75.73 -15.52 29.21
C SER A 248 -75.67 -14.04 28.74
N SER A 249 -76.07 -13.65 27.53
CA SER A 249 -76.05 -12.22 27.11
C SER A 249 -77.33 -11.72 26.44
N GLY A 250 -78.34 -12.58 26.20
CA GLY A 250 -79.75 -12.20 26.10
C GLY A 250 -80.18 -11.19 25.03
N LEU A 251 -79.32 -10.78 24.10
CA LEU A 251 -79.68 -9.80 23.07
C LEU A 251 -80.07 -10.48 21.76
N LEU A 252 -81.36 -10.40 21.43
CA LEU A 252 -81.91 -10.81 20.14
C LEU A 252 -82.15 -9.54 19.30
N THR A 253 -81.35 -9.34 18.25
CA THR A 253 -81.55 -8.24 17.28
C THR A 253 -82.15 -8.78 15.99
N ASN A 254 -83.07 -8.02 15.37
CA ASN A 254 -83.76 -8.34 14.10
C ASN A 254 -84.70 -9.55 14.11
N VAL A 255 -85.47 -9.73 15.19
CA VAL A 255 -86.55 -10.73 15.23
C VAL A 255 -87.73 -10.26 14.39
N LYS A 256 -87.90 -10.79 13.17
CA LYS A 256 -89.08 -10.58 12.33
C LYS A 256 -90.05 -11.74 12.52
N VAL A 257 -91.10 -11.52 13.31
CA VAL A 257 -92.18 -12.50 13.49
C VAL A 257 -93.37 -12.05 12.64
N SER A 258 -93.77 -12.84 11.65
CA SER A 258 -95.00 -12.60 10.87
C SER A 258 -96.04 -13.65 11.23
N ASN A 259 -97.24 -13.19 11.59
CA ASN A 259 -98.44 -13.99 11.90
C ASN A 259 -98.36 -14.92 13.13
N THR A 260 -97.52 -14.59 14.12
CA THR A 260 -97.43 -15.36 15.37
C THR A 260 -97.48 -14.47 16.59
N ARG A 261 -98.22 -14.90 17.62
CA ARG A 261 -98.26 -14.28 18.95
C ARG A 261 -96.92 -14.51 19.66
N ILE A 262 -96.26 -13.44 20.08
CA ILE A 262 -95.09 -13.53 20.97
C ILE A 262 -95.60 -13.74 22.39
N THR A 263 -95.33 -14.91 22.97
CA THR A 263 -95.69 -15.23 24.36
C THR A 263 -94.40 -15.35 25.17
N PHE A 264 -94.16 -14.44 26.13
CA PHE A 264 -93.06 -14.57 27.09
C PHE A 264 -93.64 -15.01 28.43
N GLN A 265 -93.16 -16.13 28.97
CA GLN A 265 -93.45 -16.53 30.36
C GLN A 265 -92.58 -15.70 31.32
N PRO A 266 -93.15 -14.92 32.24
CA PRO A 266 -92.36 -14.09 33.12
C PRO A 266 -92.04 -14.85 34.42
N SER A 267 -90.79 -14.82 34.85
CA SER A 267 -90.50 -14.60 36.27
C SER A 267 -89.82 -13.26 36.54
N THR A 268 -89.17 -12.63 35.55
CA THR A 268 -88.54 -11.30 35.73
C THR A 268 -88.41 -10.44 34.45
N GLY A 269 -89.05 -10.84 33.34
CA GLY A 269 -88.83 -10.21 32.03
C GLY A 269 -89.43 -8.80 31.90
N THR A 270 -88.62 -7.77 32.12
CA THR A 270 -88.97 -6.38 31.76
C THR A 270 -88.86 -6.22 30.25
N ILE A 271 -89.92 -5.75 29.58
CA ILE A 271 -89.83 -5.33 28.18
C ILE A 271 -89.24 -3.92 28.16
N ARG A 272 -87.98 -3.79 27.71
CA ARG A 272 -87.44 -2.50 27.28
C ARG A 272 -87.45 -2.49 25.75
N SER A 273 -88.58 -2.15 25.14
CA SER A 273 -88.58 -1.78 23.74
C SER A 273 -88.25 -0.29 23.66
N ASN A 274 -87.19 0.04 22.93
CA ASN A 274 -86.94 1.41 22.49
C ASN A 274 -87.92 1.66 21.34
N ILE A 275 -89.17 1.95 21.68
CA ILE A 275 -90.22 2.21 20.71
C ILE A 275 -89.93 3.58 20.12
N ALA A 276 -89.59 3.62 18.83
CA ALA A 276 -89.29 4.86 18.15
C ALA A 276 -90.52 5.80 18.17
N ASN A 277 -90.29 7.11 18.11
CA ASN A 277 -91.27 8.19 18.31
C ASN A 277 -92.54 8.17 17.42
N THR A 278 -92.76 7.13 16.61
CA THR A 278 -93.88 6.99 15.67
C THR A 278 -94.79 5.80 15.93
N ASP A 279 -94.43 4.88 16.83
CA ASP A 279 -95.20 3.64 16.97
C ASP A 279 -96.33 3.79 18.01
N ILE A 280 -97.47 3.19 17.69
CA ILE A 280 -98.67 3.14 18.54
C ILE A 280 -98.67 1.79 19.28
N ILE A 281 -98.72 1.82 20.61
CA ILE A 281 -99.01 0.63 21.40
C ILE A 281 -100.53 0.52 21.54
N ASN A 282 -101.14 -0.42 20.82
CA ASN A 282 -102.55 -0.72 20.98
C ASN A 282 -102.71 -1.76 22.11
N ILE A 283 -103.11 -1.31 23.30
CA ILE A 283 -103.31 -2.16 24.47
C ILE A 283 -104.80 -2.46 24.61
N ASN A 284 -105.22 -3.67 24.23
CA ASN A 284 -106.56 -4.18 24.53
C ASN A 284 -106.59 -4.77 25.95
N GLY A 285 -106.60 -3.90 26.96
CA GLY A 285 -106.59 -4.31 28.37
C GLY A 285 -106.28 -3.17 29.33
N THR A 286 -105.99 -3.51 30.58
CA THR A 286 -105.69 -2.54 31.64
C THR A 286 -104.27 -2.01 31.53
N VAL A 287 -104.11 -0.69 31.66
CA VAL A 287 -102.80 -0.06 31.84
C VAL A 287 -102.60 0.19 33.34
N LEU A 288 -101.69 -0.55 33.96
CA LEU A 288 -101.27 -0.30 35.34
C LEU A 288 -100.04 0.61 35.32
N VAL A 289 -100.20 1.81 35.87
CA VAL A 289 -99.09 2.73 36.12
C VAL A 289 -98.79 2.69 37.61
N ASP A 290 -97.57 2.27 37.97
CA ASP A 290 -97.15 2.19 39.37
C ASP A 290 -96.74 3.57 39.92
N SER A 291 -96.52 3.62 41.24
CA SER A 291 -96.24 4.85 42.00
C SER A 291 -94.99 5.62 41.55
N ASN A 292 -94.19 5.07 40.64
CA ASN A 292 -92.93 5.65 40.21
C ASN A 292 -92.94 6.12 38.74
N ARG A 293 -94.12 6.13 38.08
CA ARG A 293 -94.23 6.48 36.65
C ARG A 293 -95.35 7.47 36.38
N ASN A 294 -95.03 8.48 35.55
CA ASN A 294 -95.99 9.48 35.07
C ASN A 294 -96.49 9.12 33.66
N ILE A 295 -97.79 9.24 33.41
CA ILE A 295 -98.31 9.35 32.04
C ILE A 295 -98.24 10.82 31.65
N SER A 296 -97.25 11.18 30.84
CA SER A 296 -97.06 12.55 30.36
C SER A 296 -97.68 12.74 28.98
N ASN A 297 -98.09 13.98 28.65
CA ASN A 297 -98.62 14.38 27.34
C ASN A 297 -99.96 13.74 26.92
N VAL A 298 -100.83 13.43 27.88
CA VAL A 298 -102.23 13.04 27.59
C VAL A 298 -102.95 14.25 26.98
N LYS A 299 -103.24 14.20 25.67
CA LYS A 299 -103.92 15.30 24.96
C LYS A 299 -105.43 15.33 25.17
N ALA A 300 -106.07 14.16 25.28
CA ALA A 300 -107.50 14.02 25.51
C ALA A 300 -107.78 12.68 26.19
N ILE A 301 -108.77 12.66 27.08
CA ILE A 301 -109.37 11.44 27.64
C ILE A 301 -110.80 11.42 27.12
N THR A 302 -111.17 10.38 26.38
CA THR A 302 -112.56 10.16 25.97
C THR A 302 -113.26 9.41 27.09
N GLU A 303 -114.27 10.03 27.70
CA GLU A 303 -115.09 9.41 28.73
C GLU A 303 -116.17 8.51 28.11
N THR A 304 -116.50 7.43 28.82
CA THR A 304 -117.62 6.58 28.43
C THR A 304 -118.92 7.25 28.84
N VAL A 305 -119.80 7.50 27.86
CA VAL A 305 -121.16 8.03 28.08
C VAL A 305 -122.12 6.86 28.24
N PHE A 306 -122.90 6.87 29.32
CA PHE A 306 -123.89 5.85 29.62
C PHE A 306 -125.29 6.44 29.74
N THR A 307 -126.25 5.89 29.00
CA THR A 307 -127.66 6.27 29.15
C THR A 307 -128.30 5.39 30.20
N ILE A 308 -128.75 6.00 31.30
CA ILE A 308 -129.51 5.33 32.35
C ILE A 308 -130.90 4.99 31.81
N SER A 309 -131.23 3.71 31.84
CA SER A 309 -132.61 3.24 31.64
C SER A 309 -133.43 3.52 32.90
N ASP A 310 -134.49 4.32 32.76
CA ASP A 310 -135.33 4.70 33.90
C ASP A 310 -136.08 3.49 34.50
N ALA A 311 -135.94 3.32 35.81
CA ALA A 311 -136.55 2.22 36.57
C ALA A 311 -136.81 2.66 38.01
N SER A 312 -137.58 1.88 38.78
CA SER A 312 -137.82 2.15 40.20
C SER A 312 -136.53 2.12 41.03
N ASN A 313 -135.55 1.32 40.62
CA ASN A 313 -134.31 1.08 41.34
C ASN A 313 -133.10 1.36 40.42
N VAL A 314 -132.70 2.62 40.31
CA VAL A 314 -131.52 3.03 39.52
C VAL A 314 -130.29 3.15 40.43
N ASP A 315 -129.20 2.44 40.10
CA ASP A 315 -127.87 2.66 40.68
C ASP A 315 -127.10 3.65 39.82
N ILE A 316 -126.68 4.75 40.42
CA ILE A 316 -125.80 5.72 39.79
C ILE A 316 -124.35 5.23 39.99
N ASN A 317 -123.76 4.63 38.95
CA ASN A 317 -122.53 3.84 39.03
C ASN A 317 -121.43 4.29 38.04
N PRO A 318 -120.31 4.87 38.49
CA PRO A 318 -119.22 5.34 37.62
C PRO A 318 -118.61 4.27 36.71
N ALA A 319 -118.71 2.99 37.06
CA ALA A 319 -118.15 1.89 36.26
C ALA A 319 -118.84 1.71 34.90
N ASN A 320 -120.08 2.18 34.76
CA ASN A 320 -120.81 2.13 33.48
C ASN A 320 -120.39 3.28 32.54
N GLY A 321 -119.86 4.37 33.12
CA GLY A 321 -119.48 5.59 32.43
C GLY A 321 -119.44 6.77 33.41
N THR A 322 -118.48 7.67 33.24
CA THR A 322 -118.34 8.87 34.08
C THR A 322 -119.26 9.99 33.63
N ILE A 323 -119.79 9.93 32.41
CA ILE A 323 -120.91 10.77 31.97
C ILE A 323 -122.17 9.90 31.92
N GLN A 324 -123.21 10.28 32.65
CA GLN A 324 -124.47 9.55 32.66
C GLN A 324 -125.64 10.45 32.30
N VAL A 325 -126.51 9.96 31.42
CA VAL A 325 -127.68 10.70 30.95
C VAL A 325 -128.95 9.96 31.37
N TRP A 326 -129.89 10.67 32.00
CA TRP A 326 -131.10 10.07 32.54
C TRP A 326 -132.32 10.94 32.28
N THR A 327 -133.32 10.37 31.59
CA THR A 327 -134.65 10.97 31.47
C THR A 327 -135.59 10.31 32.46
N LEU A 328 -136.20 11.09 33.35
CA LEU A 328 -137.10 10.58 34.37
C LEU A 328 -138.47 10.25 33.78
N GLY A 329 -138.95 9.03 34.00
CA GLY A 329 -140.32 8.61 33.67
C GLY A 329 -141.29 8.73 34.85
N ALA A 330 -140.80 8.97 36.08
CA ALA A 330 -141.59 9.19 37.30
C ALA A 330 -140.72 9.91 38.35
N ASN A 331 -141.29 10.25 39.51
CA ASN A 331 -140.47 10.63 40.68
C ASN A 331 -139.58 9.44 41.11
N ARG A 332 -138.27 9.67 41.30
CA ARG A 332 -137.28 8.60 41.56
C ARG A 332 -136.48 8.82 42.83
N THR A 333 -136.00 7.72 43.42
CA THR A 333 -135.12 7.70 44.60
C THR A 333 -133.93 6.78 44.33
N PRO A 334 -132.94 7.22 43.53
CA PRO A 334 -131.81 6.38 43.10
C PRO A 334 -130.87 6.05 44.25
N TYR A 335 -130.02 5.03 44.09
CA TYR A 335 -128.92 4.73 45.02
C TYR A 335 -127.57 4.85 44.31
N ALA A 336 -126.46 4.83 45.05
CA ALA A 336 -125.10 4.98 44.52
C ALA A 336 -124.11 4.15 45.34
N ASN A 337 -124.41 2.86 45.48
CA ASN A 337 -123.62 1.95 46.34
C ASN A 337 -122.27 1.58 45.72
N SER A 338 -122.15 1.75 44.39
CA SER A 338 -120.98 1.37 43.60
C SER A 338 -119.93 2.50 43.47
N PHE A 339 -120.18 3.67 44.06
CA PHE A 339 -119.23 4.79 44.08
C PHE A 339 -118.06 4.48 45.03
N SER A 340 -116.86 4.33 44.48
CA SER A 340 -115.63 4.21 45.25
C SER A 340 -115.04 5.59 45.57
N ASN A 341 -114.25 5.68 46.64
CA ASN A 341 -113.58 6.94 47.01
C ASN A 341 -112.69 7.44 45.86
N GLY A 342 -112.82 8.72 45.51
CA GLY A 342 -112.08 9.34 44.40
C GLY A 342 -112.74 9.21 43.03
N GLN A 343 -113.93 8.62 42.93
CA GLN A 343 -114.72 8.60 41.69
C GLN A 343 -115.69 9.78 41.64
N ALA A 344 -115.96 10.23 40.42
CA ALA A 344 -116.93 11.26 40.09
C ALA A 344 -117.73 10.87 38.85
N ILE A 345 -118.92 11.45 38.72
CA ILE A 345 -119.67 11.46 37.48
C ILE A 345 -120.26 12.84 37.23
N THR A 346 -120.45 13.14 35.95
CA THR A 346 -121.37 14.15 35.49
C THR A 346 -122.70 13.48 35.12
N LEU A 347 -123.74 13.75 35.90
CA LEU A 347 -125.10 13.25 35.69
C LEU A 347 -125.95 14.32 35.01
N MET A 348 -126.53 14.00 33.87
CA MET A 348 -127.42 14.88 33.12
C MET A 348 -128.85 14.36 33.25
N VAL A 349 -129.71 15.10 33.94
CA VAL A 349 -131.08 14.66 34.26
C VAL A 349 -132.10 15.51 33.54
N ALA A 350 -132.95 14.89 32.73
CA ALA A 350 -134.16 15.51 32.20
C ALA A 350 -135.33 15.13 33.10
N ASP A 351 -136.13 16.12 33.53
CA ASP A 351 -137.26 15.91 34.43
C ASP A 351 -138.43 15.16 33.78
N GLY A 352 -138.41 15.03 32.45
CA GLY A 352 -139.44 14.38 31.64
C GLY A 352 -140.71 15.22 31.58
N THR A 353 -141.52 15.14 32.64
CA THR A 353 -142.79 15.85 32.79
C THR A 353 -142.94 16.35 34.23
N ALA A 354 -142.00 17.20 34.68
CA ALA A 354 -141.94 17.72 36.05
C ALA A 354 -141.74 16.65 37.13
N ASN A 355 -141.03 15.56 36.83
CA ASN A 355 -140.63 14.58 37.83
C ASN A 355 -139.44 15.10 38.66
N THR A 356 -139.30 14.56 39.86
CA THR A 356 -138.27 14.95 40.83
C THR A 356 -137.42 13.75 41.26
N ILE A 357 -136.20 14.03 41.71
CA ILE A 357 -135.35 13.04 42.37
C ILE A 357 -135.32 13.32 43.87
N THR A 358 -135.61 12.27 44.65
CA THR A 358 -135.38 12.25 46.09
C THR A 358 -134.03 11.59 46.37
N TRP A 359 -133.12 12.31 47.02
CA TRP A 359 -131.72 11.87 47.18
C TRP A 359 -131.42 11.17 48.51
N SER A 360 -132.45 10.79 49.27
CA SER A 360 -132.34 10.32 50.66
C SER A 360 -131.51 9.03 50.80
N THR A 361 -131.55 8.15 49.81
CA THR A 361 -130.84 6.86 49.76
C THR A 361 -129.34 7.01 49.49
N ILE A 362 -128.92 8.08 48.80
CA ILE A 362 -127.51 8.37 48.53
C ILE A 362 -126.91 9.24 49.65
N ASN A 363 -127.76 10.02 50.34
CA ASN A 363 -127.38 10.99 51.36
C ASN A 363 -126.34 12.00 50.86
N VAL A 364 -126.67 12.65 49.73
CA VAL A 364 -125.79 13.60 49.06
C VAL A 364 -125.60 14.86 49.90
N GLN A 365 -124.34 15.22 50.13
CA GLN A 365 -123.96 16.50 50.72
C GLN A 365 -123.93 17.57 49.63
N TRP A 366 -125.01 18.36 49.56
CA TRP A 366 -125.18 19.35 48.51
C TRP A 366 -124.38 20.63 48.74
N VAL A 367 -123.62 21.03 47.73
CA VAL A 367 -123.07 22.37 47.64
C VAL A 367 -124.22 23.35 47.43
N GLY A 368 -124.43 24.28 48.37
CA GLY A 368 -125.62 25.15 48.39
C GLY A 368 -126.74 24.70 49.33
N ALA A 369 -126.49 23.69 50.17
CA ALA A 369 -127.33 23.22 51.28
C ALA A 369 -128.62 22.45 50.91
N ALA A 370 -129.01 22.39 49.64
CA ALA A 370 -130.17 21.61 49.19
C ALA A 370 -129.95 20.99 47.80
N ALA A 371 -130.71 19.93 47.50
CA ALA A 371 -130.74 19.33 46.17
C ALA A 371 -131.24 20.33 45.13
N PRO A 372 -130.65 20.36 43.92
CA PRO A 372 -131.12 21.26 42.89
C PRO A 372 -132.52 20.91 42.39
N ALA A 373 -133.31 21.93 42.10
CA ALA A 373 -134.49 21.77 41.27
C ALA A 373 -134.07 21.37 39.86
N LEU A 374 -134.79 20.42 39.27
CA LEU A 374 -134.57 20.01 37.88
C LEU A 374 -135.22 21.03 36.94
N ALA A 375 -134.55 21.31 35.84
CA ALA A 375 -135.06 22.12 34.76
C ALA A 375 -136.24 21.42 34.09
N THR A 376 -137.24 22.21 33.72
CA THR A 376 -138.45 21.72 33.04
C THR A 376 -138.29 21.53 31.53
N SER A 377 -137.08 21.78 31.02
CA SER A 377 -136.70 21.57 29.62
C SER A 377 -135.19 21.39 29.55
N GLY A 378 -134.73 20.42 28.77
CA GLY A 378 -133.30 20.12 28.66
C GLY A 378 -132.81 19.19 29.77
N TYR A 379 -131.50 19.20 30.02
CA TYR A 379 -130.87 18.48 31.13
C TYR A 379 -130.43 19.45 32.23
N THR A 380 -130.76 19.13 33.48
CA THR A 380 -130.01 19.65 34.63
C THR A 380 -128.76 18.80 34.82
N VAL A 381 -127.60 19.43 34.73
CA VAL A 381 -126.30 18.81 34.90
C VAL A 381 -125.90 18.90 36.37
N ILE A 382 -125.60 17.74 36.95
CA ILE A 382 -125.25 17.55 38.35
C ILE A 382 -123.92 16.80 38.38
N GLU A 383 -122.93 17.36 39.05
CA GLU A 383 -121.70 16.64 39.36
C GLU A 383 -121.90 15.92 40.68
N LEU A 384 -121.64 14.60 40.71
CA LEU A 384 -121.61 13.80 41.92
C LEU A 384 -120.23 13.19 42.09
N TRP A 385 -119.61 13.36 43.25
CA TRP A 385 -118.31 12.77 43.54
C TRP A 385 -118.26 12.20 44.95
N LYS A 386 -117.53 11.09 45.13
CA LYS A 386 -117.30 10.52 46.45
C LYS A 386 -115.92 10.88 46.95
N ALA A 387 -115.88 11.57 48.08
CA ALA A 387 -114.67 11.82 48.83
C ALA A 387 -114.84 11.29 50.26
N ASN A 388 -113.91 10.43 50.66
CA ASN A 388 -114.00 9.65 51.89
C ASN A 388 -115.32 8.89 51.97
N ASN A 389 -116.09 9.09 53.04
CA ASN A 389 -117.34 8.38 53.28
C ASN A 389 -118.58 9.09 52.74
N TRP A 390 -118.43 10.25 52.10
CA TRP A 390 -119.54 11.09 51.67
C TRP A 390 -119.62 11.19 50.15
N VAL A 391 -120.84 11.15 49.63
CA VAL A 391 -121.14 11.58 48.25
C VAL A 391 -121.51 13.06 48.33
N TYR A 392 -120.80 13.88 47.58
CA TYR A 392 -121.08 15.29 47.41
C TYR A 392 -121.77 15.51 46.08
N GLY A 393 -122.57 16.57 46.02
CA GLY A 393 -123.27 16.94 44.79
C GLY A 393 -123.30 18.43 44.60
N ALA A 394 -123.14 18.86 43.35
CA ALA A 394 -123.29 20.25 42.96
C ALA A 394 -124.05 20.33 41.64
N ARG A 395 -124.96 21.29 41.53
CA ARG A 395 -125.52 21.64 40.23
C ARG A 395 -124.46 22.37 39.43
N VAL A 396 -124.18 21.86 38.24
CA VAL A 396 -123.26 22.48 37.28
C VAL A 396 -124.01 23.54 36.48
N GLY A 397 -125.24 23.24 36.04
CA GLY A 397 -126.07 24.15 35.26
C GLY A 397 -127.20 23.42 34.55
N ASP A 398 -127.99 24.16 33.77
CA ASP A 398 -128.95 23.55 32.85
C ASP A 398 -128.44 23.71 31.42
N VAL A 399 -128.67 22.68 30.61
CA VAL A 399 -128.28 22.64 29.21
C VAL A 399 -129.55 22.37 28.40
N ALA A 400 -129.81 23.23 27.40
CA ALA A 400 -130.88 23.00 26.45
C ALA A 400 -130.56 21.75 25.61
N ILE A 401 -131.57 20.92 25.38
CA ILE A 401 -131.49 19.77 24.45
C ILE A 401 -131.84 20.25 23.05
#